data_AF-A0A376DZR4-F1
#
_entry.id   AF-A0A376DZR4-F1
#
_cell.length_a   1.000
_cell.length_b   1.000
_cell.length_c   1.000
_cell.angle_alpha   90.00
_cell.angle_beta   90.00
_cell.angle_gamma   90.00
#
_symmetry.space_group_name_H-M   'P 1'
#
loop_
_entity.id
_entity.type
_entity.pdbx_description
1 polymer ?
#
loop_
_entity_poly.entity_id
_entity_poly.type
_entity_poly.pdbx_seq_one_letter_code
_entity_poly.pdbx_strand_id
1 'polypeptide(L)' 'MLYNLSFQNPMLKLKQLMDYFKSYCEDKTQYSFQIPLTRQQLASLTGLRVETVIRAVKSMEKDKILK' A
#
# COMPACT_ATOMS: atom_id res chain seq x y z
N MET A 1 -19.56 -9.37 -19.21
CA MET A 1 -18.19 -8.96 -18.84
C MET A 1 -18.30 -7.82 -17.84
N LEU A 2 -18.26 -8.12 -16.54
CA LEU A 2 -18.41 -7.16 -15.44
C LEU A 2 -17.11 -7.12 -14.64
N TYR A 3 -16.04 -6.67 -15.29
CA TYR A 3 -14.85 -6.27 -14.58
C TYR A 3 -15.03 -4.81 -14.19
N ASN A 4 -14.78 -4.48 -12.92
CA ASN A 4 -14.31 -3.15 -12.51
C ASN A 4 -15.35 -2.10 -12.02
N LEU A 5 -16.24 -2.42 -11.08
CA LEU A 5 -17.09 -1.39 -10.43
C LEU A 5 -16.86 -1.17 -8.94
N SER A 6 -15.99 -1.93 -8.29
CA SER A 6 -15.70 -1.69 -6.89
C SER A 6 -14.20 -1.87 -6.65
N PHE A 7 -13.53 -0.80 -6.24
CA PHE A 7 -12.19 -0.80 -5.65
C PHE A 7 -12.19 -1.67 -4.35
N GLN A 8 -12.42 -2.98 -4.45
CA GLN A 8 -12.65 -3.86 -3.30
C GLN A 8 -11.38 -4.35 -2.63
N ASN A 9 -10.23 -4.29 -3.32
CA ASN A 9 -9.00 -4.84 -2.77
C ASN A 9 -8.19 -3.74 -2.07
N PRO A 10 -8.27 -3.62 -0.72
CA PRO A 10 -7.50 -2.63 0.03
C PRO A 10 -5.99 -2.77 -0.20
N MET A 11 -5.52 -3.99 -0.47
CA MET A 11 -4.13 -4.27 -0.82
C MET A 11 -3.70 -3.60 -2.13
N LEU A 12 -4.53 -3.64 -3.18
CA LEU A 12 -4.19 -2.99 -4.46
C LEU A 12 -4.13 -1.47 -4.30
N LYS A 13 -5.09 -0.90 -3.57
CA LYS A 13 -5.17 0.54 -3.31
C LYS A 13 -3.96 1.03 -2.51
N LEU A 14 -3.58 0.28 -1.48
CA LEU A 14 -2.39 0.55 -0.69
C LEU A 14 -1.12 0.39 -1.55
N LYS A 15 -1.02 -0.69 -2.34
CA LYS A 15 0.11 -0.92 -3.24
C LYS A 15 0.28 0.22 -4.24
N GLN A 16 -0.80 0.70 -4.86
CA GLN A 16 -0.74 1.84 -5.78
C GLN A 16 -0.25 3.11 -5.09
N LEU A 17 -0.72 3.39 -3.87
CA LEU A 17 -0.25 4.55 -3.11
C LEU A 17 1.25 4.42 -2.80
N MET A 18 1.71 3.24 -2.38
CA MET A 18 3.13 2.97 -2.10
C MET A 18 3.99 3.04 -3.36
N ASP A 19 3.50 2.55 -4.49
CA ASP A 19 4.15 2.58 -5.80
C ASP A 19 4.27 4.03 -6.31
N TYR A 20 3.23 4.84 -6.10
CA TYR A 20 3.25 6.27 -6.36
C TYR A 20 4.36 6.96 -5.56
N PHE A 21 4.47 6.71 -4.25
CA PHE A 21 5.58 7.25 -3.44
C PHE A 21 6.94 6.73 -3.90
N LYS A 22 7.04 5.44 -4.25
CA LYS A 22 8.27 4.85 -4.79
C LYS A 22 8.69 5.49 -6.11
N SER A 23 7.76 5.91 -6.96
CA SER A 23 8.07 6.59 -8.23
C SER A 23 8.77 7.94 -8.05
N TYR A 24 8.70 8.56 -6.87
CA TYR A 24 9.45 9.77 -6.55
C TYR A 24 10.88 9.49 -6.06
N CYS A 25 11.20 8.22 -5.80
CA CYS A 25 12.52 7.78 -5.39
C CYS A 25 13.23 7.15 -6.58
N GLU A 26 14.38 7.71 -6.98
CA GLU A 26 15.23 7.13 -8.04
C GLU A 26 15.84 5.77 -7.63
N ASP A 27 15.92 5.51 -6.33
CA ASP A 27 16.52 4.29 -5.79
C ASP A 27 15.54 3.11 -5.89
N LYS A 28 15.69 2.32 -6.96
CA LYS A 28 14.86 1.15 -7.24
C LYS A 28 15.26 -0.09 -6.45
N THR A 29 16.26 0.00 -5.56
CA THR A 29 16.75 -1.14 -4.80
C THR A 29 15.68 -1.66 -3.83
N GLN A 30 15.69 -2.97 -3.60
CA GLN A 30 14.63 -3.65 -2.85
C GLN A 30 14.63 -3.18 -1.38
N TYR A 31 13.47 -2.76 -0.88
CA TYR A 31 13.26 -2.24 0.48
C TYR A 31 14.06 -0.98 0.85
N SER A 32 14.58 -0.24 -0.12
CA SER A 32 15.37 0.97 0.12
C SER A 32 14.53 2.19 0.50
N PHE A 33 13.25 2.19 0.11
CA PHE A 33 12.33 3.28 0.40
C PHE A 33 11.53 3.04 1.67
N GLN A 34 11.85 3.79 2.72
CA GLN A 34 10.99 3.89 3.91
C GLN A 34 9.88 4.91 3.64
N ILE A 35 8.62 4.48 3.75
CA ILE A 35 7.48 5.37 3.62
C ILE A 35 7.36 6.19 4.91
N PRO A 36 7.49 7.53 4.87
CA PRO A 36 7.45 8.38 6.05
C PRO A 36 5.99 8.70 6.46
N LEU A 37 5.10 7.72 6.40
CA LEU A 37 3.68 7.89 6.73
C LEU A 37 3.26 6.95 7.86
N THR A 38 2.42 7.46 8.75
CA THR A 38 1.83 6.63 9.79
C THR A 38 0.74 5.73 9.18
N ARG A 39 0.47 4.60 9.83
CA ARG A 39 -0.62 3.69 9.44
C ARG A 39 -1.98 4.39 9.45
N GLN A 40 -2.16 5.37 10.33
CA GLN A 40 -3.34 6.21 10.42
C GLN A 40 -3.44 7.15 9.20
N GLN A 41 -2.34 7.79 8.79
CA GLN A 41 -2.31 8.64 7.60
C GLN A 41 -2.54 7.82 6.32
N LEU A 42 -1.94 6.64 6.21
CA LEU A 42 -2.20 5.73 5.10
C LEU A 42 -3.68 5.34 5.01
N ALA A 43 -4.33 5.09 6.14
CA ALA A 43 -5.76 4.81 6.21
C ALA A 43 -6.60 6.02 5.76
N SER A 44 -6.26 7.22 6.26
CA SER A 44 -6.91 8.47 5.85
C SER A 44 -6.75 8.76 4.34
N LEU A 45 -5.57 8.52 3.76
CA LEU A 45 -5.29 8.75 2.35
C LEU A 45 -5.97 7.72 1.42
N THR A 46 -6.07 6.46 1.87
CA THR A 46 -6.69 5.38 1.08
C THR A 46 -8.21 5.29 1.26
N GLY A 47 -8.75 5.98 2.27
CA GLY A 47 -10.15 5.88 2.70
C GLY A 47 -10.48 4.52 3.35
N LEU A 48 -9.47 3.83 3.87
CA LEU A 48 -9.61 2.53 4.52
C LEU A 48 -9.64 2.67 6.04
N ARG A 49 -10.10 1.62 6.74
CA ARG A 49 -9.91 1.55 8.20
C ARG A 49 -8.45 1.24 8.51
N VAL A 50 -7.95 1.77 9.62
CA VAL A 50 -6.57 1.56 10.09
C VAL A 50 -6.23 0.07 10.21
N GLU A 51 -7.15 -0.72 10.77
CA GLU A 51 -6.99 -2.17 10.89
C GLU A 51 -6.87 -2.86 9.52
N THR A 52 -7.64 -2.41 8.52
CA THR A 52 -7.57 -2.94 7.15
C THR A 52 -6.21 -2.62 6.53
N VAL A 53 -5.69 -1.41 6.74
CA VAL A 53 -4.32 -1.05 6.31
C VAL A 53 -3.28 -1.92 7.00
N ILE A 54 -3.38 -2.11 8.32
CA ILE A 54 -2.46 -2.97 9.08
C ILE A 54 -2.47 -4.40 8.55
N ARG A 55 -3.66 -4.99 8.34
CA ARG A 55 -3.79 -6.35 7.79
C ARG A 55 -3.23 -6.44 6.38
N ALA A 56 -3.49 -5.45 5.52
CA ALA A 56 -2.97 -5.40 4.17
C ALA A 56 -1.43 -5.33 4.16
N VAL A 57 -0.83 -4.42 4.94
CA VAL A 57 0.63 -4.31 5.08
C VAL A 57 1.24 -5.62 5.56
N LYS A 58 0.65 -6.25 6.58
CA LYS A 58 1.15 -7.52 7.13
C LYS A 58 1.02 -8.67 6.12
N SER A 59 -0.03 -8.66 5.30
CA SER A 59 -0.18 -9.62 4.21
C SER A 59 0.86 -9.39 3.10
N MET A 60 1.17 -8.12 2.78
CA MET A 60 2.20 -7.76 1.80
C MET A 60 3.62 -8.05 2.30
N GLU A 61 3.88 -7.94 3.61
CA GLU A 61 5.12 -8.38 4.26
C GLU A 61 5.28 -9.90 4.14
N LYS A 62 4.22 -10.67 4.42
CA LYS A 62 4.24 -12.14 4.28
C LYS A 62 4.52 -12.59 2.84
N ASP A 63 4.02 -11.84 1.86
CA ASP A 63 4.26 -12.07 0.42
C ASP A 63 5.65 -11.58 -0.04
N LYS A 64 6.50 -11.09 0.88
CA LYS A 64 7.82 -10.50 0.63
C LYS A 64 7.80 -9.29 -0.32
N ILE A 65 6.65 -8.66 -0.51
CA ILE A 65 6.52 -7.40 -1.27
C ILE A 65 7.12 -6.25 -0.45
N LEU A 66 7.02 -6.34 0.88
CA LEU A 66 7.51 -5.37 1.86
C LEU A 66 8.37 -6.09 2.90
N LYS A 67 9.22 -5.33 3.61
CA LYS A 67 10.04 -5.80 4.72
C LYS A 67 9.84 -4.88 5.92
#